data_AF-A0A484ZVG7-F1
#
_entry.id   AF-A0A484ZVG7-F1
#
_cell.length_a   1.000
_cell.length_b   1.000
_cell.length_c   1.000
_cell.angle_alpha   90.00
_cell.angle_beta   90.00
_cell.angle_gamma   90.00
#
_symmetry.space_group_name_H-M   'P 1'
#
loop_
_entity.id
_entity.type
_entity.pdbx_description
1 polymer ?
#
loop_
_entity_poly.entity_id
_entity_poly.type
_entity_poly.pdbx_seq_one_letter_code
_entity_poly.pdbx_strand_id
1 'polypeptide(L)'
;MSGVVSRGYGGKSDSYPLILDHNTTTDIAGDEPVLIFQRTGAPVAVAPDRCSAVSALLSQHALDVIITDDGLQHYALQRDIELVVVDGIRRFGNGWWLPAGPMRERVGRLGSVNAVITNGGQPEHDEIPMVLKPGEAVNLISGERKSVLALPTIVAMAGIGHPPRFFNTLKELGVITCQEYAFSDHQPYSHELLDPLVSAEQTLLMTEKDAVKCRSFANDNWWYLPVNAELPAADAEALLNLITAKIQQYK
;
A
#
# COMPACT_ATOMS: atom_id res chain seq x y z
N MET A 1 -5.32 16.24 12.75
CA MET A 1 -4.98 14.80 12.72
C MET A 1 -5.76 14.13 11.58
N SER A 2 -5.15 13.19 10.87
CA SER A 2 -5.83 12.39 9.84
C SER A 2 -6.17 10.99 10.37
N GLY A 3 -7.30 10.44 9.94
CA GLY A 3 -7.62 9.02 10.09
C GLY A 3 -7.77 8.36 8.73
N VAL A 4 -7.62 7.04 8.67
CA VAL A 4 -7.76 6.26 7.44
C VAL A 4 -8.93 5.29 7.56
N VAL A 5 -9.79 5.25 6.55
CA VAL A 5 -10.81 4.21 6.43
C VAL A 5 -10.54 3.34 5.22
N SER A 6 -10.65 2.03 5.40
CA SER A 6 -10.50 1.04 4.33
C SER A 6 -11.64 0.03 4.38
N ARG A 7 -11.79 -0.74 3.30
CA ARG A 7 -12.73 -1.86 3.22
C ARG A 7 -12.23 -3.09 3.97
N GLY A 8 -10.91 -3.27 4.07
CA GLY A 8 -10.28 -4.46 4.65
C GLY A 8 -10.42 -5.69 3.78
N TYR A 9 -10.03 -5.57 2.51
CA TYR A 9 -10.06 -6.71 1.59
C TYR A 9 -9.19 -7.86 2.13
N GLY A 10 -9.69 -9.10 2.01
CA GLY A 10 -9.03 -10.29 2.58
C GLY A 10 -9.22 -10.50 4.08
N GLY A 11 -9.56 -9.45 4.85
CA GLY A 11 -9.84 -9.52 6.28
C GLY A 11 -11.18 -10.19 6.61
N LYS A 12 -11.23 -10.89 7.74
CA LYS A 12 -12.41 -11.61 8.25
C LYS A 12 -12.72 -11.24 9.70
N SER A 13 -12.94 -9.95 9.97
CA SER A 13 -13.41 -9.52 11.30
C SER A 13 -14.79 -10.10 11.62
N ASP A 14 -14.98 -10.54 12.86
CA ASP A 14 -16.27 -11.00 13.38
C ASP A 14 -17.29 -9.87 13.51
N SER A 15 -16.81 -8.63 13.68
CA SER A 15 -17.66 -7.45 13.81
C SER A 15 -17.07 -6.23 13.11
N TYR A 16 -17.95 -5.41 12.54
CA TYR A 16 -17.62 -4.13 11.95
C TYR A 16 -18.47 -3.02 12.59
N PRO A 17 -17.98 -1.77 12.67
CA PRO A 17 -16.65 -1.32 12.24
C PRO A 17 -15.53 -1.81 13.19
N LEU A 18 -14.37 -2.15 12.62
CA LEU A 18 -13.17 -2.53 13.36
C LEU A 18 -12.18 -1.37 13.38
N ILE A 19 -11.81 -0.88 14.56
CA ILE A 19 -10.70 0.07 14.71
C ILE A 19 -9.44 -0.73 15.02
N LEU A 20 -8.38 -0.49 14.25
CA LEU A 20 -7.13 -1.21 14.38
C LEU A 20 -6.36 -0.78 15.64
N ASP A 21 -5.73 -1.76 16.26
CA ASP A 21 -4.73 -1.59 17.31
C ASP A 21 -3.46 -2.39 16.99
N HIS A 22 -2.50 -2.40 17.93
CA HIS A 22 -1.23 -3.12 17.78
C HIS A 22 -1.37 -4.66 17.77
N ASN A 23 -2.51 -5.20 18.20
CA ASN A 23 -2.79 -6.63 18.21
C ASN A 23 -3.61 -7.08 16.99
N THR A 24 -4.11 -6.13 16.20
CA THR A 24 -4.94 -6.43 15.04
C THR A 24 -4.11 -7.05 13.94
N THR A 25 -4.46 -8.28 13.54
CA THR A 25 -3.73 -9.06 12.53
C THR A 25 -4.27 -8.82 11.12
N THR A 26 -3.46 -9.19 10.12
CA THR A 26 -3.86 -9.13 8.70
C THR A 26 -5.02 -10.06 8.37
N ASP A 27 -5.19 -11.17 9.09
CA ASP A 27 -6.32 -12.09 8.91
C ASP A 27 -7.66 -11.45 9.30
N ILE A 28 -7.64 -10.50 10.24
CA ILE A 28 -8.83 -9.82 10.75
C ILE A 28 -9.11 -8.56 9.93
N ALA A 29 -8.10 -7.71 9.70
CA ALA A 29 -8.27 -6.40 9.09
C ALA A 29 -7.91 -6.32 7.59
N GLY A 30 -7.20 -7.31 7.04
CA GLY A 30 -6.56 -7.24 5.72
C GLY A 30 -5.11 -6.76 5.80
N ASP A 31 -4.33 -6.99 4.75
CA ASP A 31 -2.91 -6.62 4.68
C ASP A 31 -2.69 -5.11 4.51
N GLU A 32 -3.44 -4.43 3.64
CA GLU A 32 -3.26 -2.98 3.46
C GLU A 32 -3.60 -2.14 4.70
N PRO A 33 -4.72 -2.35 5.42
CA PRO A 33 -5.03 -1.53 6.60
C PRO A 33 -4.01 -1.69 7.72
N VAL A 34 -3.52 -2.91 7.94
CA VAL A 34 -2.47 -3.20 8.93
C VAL A 34 -1.16 -2.52 8.53
N LEU A 35 -0.80 -2.59 7.25
CA LEU A 35 0.38 -1.89 6.72
C LEU A 35 0.27 -0.36 6.94
N ILE A 36 -0.87 0.23 6.60
CA ILE A 36 -1.11 1.68 6.77
C ILE A 36 -0.99 2.05 8.25
N PHE A 37 -1.65 1.31 9.14
CA PHE A 37 -1.61 1.55 10.59
C PHE A 37 -0.17 1.49 11.12
N GLN A 38 0.56 0.43 10.82
CA GLN A 38 1.94 0.24 11.30
C GLN A 38 2.91 1.29 10.75
N ARG A 39 2.75 1.68 9.47
CA ARG A 39 3.68 2.59 8.80
C ARG A 39 3.45 4.06 9.16
N THR A 40 2.19 4.46 9.36
CA THR A 40 1.83 5.87 9.56
C THR A 40 1.52 6.23 11.01
N GLY A 41 1.11 5.25 11.83
CA GLY A 41 0.58 5.48 13.18
C GLY A 41 -0.76 6.23 13.19
N ALA A 42 -1.38 6.50 12.03
CA ALA A 42 -2.69 7.12 11.97
C ALA A 42 -3.77 6.15 12.46
N PRO A 43 -4.85 6.63 13.12
CA PRO A 43 -6.01 5.79 13.42
C PRO A 43 -6.59 5.19 12.13
N VAL A 44 -6.74 3.87 12.09
CA VAL A 44 -7.29 3.16 10.95
C VAL A 44 -8.56 2.42 11.37
N ALA A 45 -9.62 2.54 10.57
CA ALA A 45 -10.82 1.73 10.73
C ALA A 45 -11.17 1.00 9.44
N VAL A 46 -11.70 -0.22 9.61
CA VAL A 46 -12.12 -1.10 8.54
C VAL A 46 -13.61 -1.37 8.68
N ALA A 47 -14.36 -1.19 7.58
CA ALA A 47 -15.73 -1.66 7.44
C ALA A 47 -16.15 -1.74 5.97
N PRO A 48 -17.01 -2.71 5.58
CA PRO A 48 -17.64 -2.71 4.26
C PRO A 48 -18.45 -1.44 3.98
N ASP A 49 -19.15 -0.93 4.99
CA ASP A 49 -19.76 0.41 4.98
C ASP A 49 -18.77 1.44 5.52
N ARG A 50 -18.18 2.23 4.63
CA ARG A 50 -17.16 3.21 5.01
C ARG A 50 -17.70 4.32 5.92
N CYS A 51 -18.97 4.67 5.81
CA CYS A 51 -19.58 5.69 6.68
C CYS A 51 -19.60 5.24 8.14
N SER A 52 -19.83 3.94 8.39
CA SER A 52 -19.73 3.36 9.73
C SER A 52 -18.29 3.39 10.28
N ALA A 53 -17.27 3.10 9.46
CA ALA A 53 -15.87 3.19 9.85
C ALA A 53 -15.46 4.64 10.19
N VAL A 54 -15.91 5.62 9.42
CA VAL A 54 -15.70 7.05 9.72
C VAL A 54 -16.34 7.42 11.05
N SER A 55 -17.60 7.03 11.26
CA SER A 55 -18.32 7.32 12.50
C SER A 55 -17.61 6.72 13.72
N ALA A 56 -17.07 5.51 13.58
CA ALA A 56 -16.29 4.85 14.62
C ALA A 56 -15.01 5.63 14.96
N LEU A 57 -14.23 6.06 13.96
CA LEU A 57 -13.04 6.86 14.19
C LEU A 57 -13.35 8.20 14.87
N LEU A 58 -14.37 8.91 14.41
CA LEU A 58 -14.77 10.20 14.98
C LEU A 58 -15.28 10.09 16.42
N SER A 59 -15.79 8.92 16.83
CA SER A 59 -16.20 8.69 18.22
C SER A 59 -15.03 8.57 19.20
N GLN A 60 -13.82 8.26 18.73
CA GLN A 60 -12.63 8.02 19.56
C GLN A 60 -11.51 9.04 19.33
N HIS A 61 -11.52 9.74 18.20
CA HIS A 61 -10.45 10.64 17.80
C HIS A 61 -10.99 11.97 17.27
N ALA A 62 -10.31 13.06 17.61
CA ALA A 62 -10.54 14.36 17.00
C ALA A 62 -9.77 14.45 15.68
N LEU A 63 -10.45 14.22 14.56
CA LEU A 63 -9.87 14.18 13.22
C LEU A 63 -10.27 15.41 12.41
N ASP A 64 -9.31 15.98 11.66
CA ASP A 64 -9.55 17.05 10.68
C ASP A 64 -9.76 16.48 9.27
N VAL A 65 -9.24 15.28 8.99
CA VAL A 65 -9.24 14.66 7.66
C VAL A 65 -9.48 13.16 7.77
N ILE A 66 -10.32 12.64 6.87
CA ILE A 66 -10.44 11.21 6.61
C ILE A 66 -9.83 10.90 5.24
N ILE A 67 -8.87 9.99 5.20
CA ILE A 67 -8.32 9.42 3.97
C ILE A 67 -9.01 8.09 3.73
N THR A 68 -9.41 7.85 2.49
CA THR A 68 -10.15 6.64 2.14
C THR A 68 -9.34 5.81 1.14
N ASP A 69 -8.87 4.66 1.57
CA ASP A 69 -8.02 3.76 0.77
C ASP A 69 -8.87 2.97 -0.24
N ASP A 70 -8.47 2.90 -1.52
CA ASP A 70 -9.27 2.37 -2.65
C ASP A 70 -10.75 2.83 -2.65
N GLY A 71 -10.99 4.13 -2.44
CA GLY A 71 -12.33 4.67 -2.17
C GLY A 71 -13.11 5.28 -3.33
N LEU A 72 -12.50 5.41 -4.51
CA LEU A 72 -13.10 6.12 -5.63
C LEU A 72 -14.44 5.53 -6.07
N GLN A 73 -14.56 4.19 -6.07
CA GLN A 73 -15.81 3.50 -6.44
C GLN A 73 -16.84 3.43 -5.30
N HIS A 74 -16.53 3.90 -4.09
CA HIS A 74 -17.44 3.83 -2.95
C HIS A 74 -18.34 5.07 -2.88
N TYR A 75 -19.22 5.25 -3.86
CA TYR A 75 -20.05 6.47 -4.03
C TYR A 75 -20.97 6.81 -2.85
N ALA A 76 -21.27 5.84 -1.97
CA ALA A 76 -22.08 6.08 -0.77
C ALA A 76 -21.39 7.00 0.25
N LEU A 77 -20.04 7.08 0.23
CA LEU A 77 -19.28 8.02 1.04
C LEU A 77 -19.01 9.29 0.23
N GLN A 78 -19.56 10.43 0.66
CA GLN A 78 -19.23 11.72 0.07
C GLN A 78 -17.75 12.05 0.31
N ARG A 79 -17.09 12.61 -0.70
CA ARG A 79 -15.69 13.02 -0.67
C ARG A 79 -15.56 14.45 -1.14
N ASP A 80 -14.75 15.22 -0.43
CA ASP A 80 -14.43 16.60 -0.78
C ASP A 80 -13.34 16.70 -1.85
N ILE A 81 -12.38 15.78 -1.78
CA ILE A 81 -11.22 15.71 -2.65
C ILE A 81 -11.08 14.27 -3.12
N GLU A 82 -10.91 14.10 -4.42
CA GLU A 82 -10.63 12.81 -5.06
C GLU A 82 -9.30 12.87 -5.78
N LEU A 83 -8.43 11.90 -5.47
CA LEU A 83 -7.12 11.73 -6.11
C LEU A 83 -7.12 10.35 -6.78
N VAL A 84 -6.75 10.30 -8.07
CA VAL A 84 -6.68 9.05 -8.83
C VAL A 84 -5.23 8.70 -9.09
N VAL A 85 -4.84 7.45 -8.81
CA VAL A 85 -3.53 6.94 -9.18
C VAL A 85 -3.64 6.12 -10.47
N VAL A 86 -2.85 6.48 -11.47
CA VAL A 86 -2.75 5.77 -12.76
C VAL A 86 -1.37 5.13 -12.87
N ASP A 87 -1.31 3.88 -13.34
CA ASP A 87 -0.03 3.24 -13.68
C ASP A 87 0.53 3.88 -14.95
N GLY A 88 1.70 4.52 -14.88
CA GLY A 88 2.24 5.27 -16.02
C GLY A 88 2.79 4.41 -17.16
N ILE A 89 2.94 3.10 -16.96
CA ILE A 89 3.39 2.16 -18.00
C ILE A 89 2.19 1.48 -18.65
N ARG A 90 1.31 0.89 -17.83
CA ARG A 90 0.14 0.13 -18.29
C ARG A 90 -1.02 1.03 -18.69
N ARG A 91 -1.10 2.23 -18.13
CA ARG A 91 -2.20 3.18 -18.29
C ARG A 91 -3.54 2.47 -18.07
N PHE A 92 -4.38 2.37 -19.10
CA PHE A 92 -5.71 1.76 -19.03
C PHE A 92 -5.78 0.32 -19.61
N GLY A 93 -4.62 -0.33 -19.81
CA GLY A 93 -4.55 -1.67 -20.37
C GLY A 93 -5.10 -1.74 -21.80
N ASN A 94 -6.09 -2.60 -22.02
CA ASN A 94 -6.73 -2.77 -23.34
C ASN A 94 -7.91 -1.80 -23.59
N GLY A 95 -8.17 -0.85 -22.68
CA GLY A 95 -9.24 0.14 -22.81
C GLY A 95 -10.67 -0.38 -22.57
N TRP A 96 -10.83 -1.66 -22.25
CA TRP A 96 -12.13 -2.28 -21.97
C TRP A 96 -12.40 -2.33 -20.46
N TRP A 97 -13.69 -2.38 -20.11
CA TRP A 97 -14.11 -2.59 -18.72
C TRP A 97 -14.11 -4.06 -18.35
N LEU A 98 -14.15 -4.33 -17.04
CA LEU A 98 -14.35 -5.68 -16.54
C LEU A 98 -15.63 -6.31 -17.12
N PRO A 99 -15.60 -7.59 -17.53
CA PRO A 99 -14.46 -8.52 -17.49
C PRO A 99 -13.56 -8.48 -18.74
N ALA A 100 -13.92 -7.74 -19.80
CA ALA A 100 -13.17 -7.69 -21.06
C ALA A 100 -11.81 -6.97 -20.94
N GLY A 101 -11.64 -6.12 -19.93
CA GLY A 101 -10.42 -5.40 -19.62
C GLY A 101 -10.32 -5.01 -18.13
N PRO A 102 -9.24 -4.35 -17.72
CA PRO A 102 -8.97 -4.11 -16.30
C PRO A 102 -9.72 -2.92 -15.70
N MET A 103 -10.39 -2.09 -16.52
CA MET A 103 -10.99 -0.84 -16.05
C MET A 103 -12.27 -1.09 -15.23
N ARG A 104 -12.39 -0.39 -14.09
CA ARG A 104 -13.60 -0.34 -13.26
C ARG A 104 -14.53 0.83 -13.62
N GLU A 105 -13.99 1.90 -14.20
CA GLU A 105 -14.70 3.13 -14.58
C GLU A 105 -14.19 3.68 -15.92
N ARG A 106 -14.94 4.59 -16.55
CA ARG A 106 -14.55 5.30 -17.79
C ARG A 106 -13.34 6.19 -17.58
N VAL A 107 -12.46 6.30 -18.58
CA VAL A 107 -11.35 7.30 -18.58
C VAL A 107 -11.86 8.72 -18.37
N GLY A 108 -13.05 9.05 -18.89
CA GLY A 108 -13.67 10.37 -18.67
C GLY A 108 -13.88 10.75 -17.20
N ARG A 109 -13.86 9.78 -16.26
CA ARG A 109 -13.91 10.03 -14.82
C ARG A 109 -12.73 10.85 -14.31
N LEU A 110 -11.59 10.78 -14.99
CA LEU A 110 -10.39 11.56 -14.66
C LEU A 110 -10.64 13.07 -14.78
N GLY A 111 -11.59 13.49 -15.62
CA GLY A 111 -11.94 14.91 -15.75
C GLY A 111 -12.74 15.49 -14.59
N SER A 112 -13.17 14.68 -13.62
CA SER A 112 -13.97 15.13 -12.47
C SER A 112 -13.30 14.94 -11.13
N VAL A 113 -12.02 14.54 -11.11
CA VAL A 113 -11.22 14.41 -9.87
C VAL A 113 -10.34 15.63 -9.67
N ASN A 114 -9.83 15.83 -8.46
CA ASN A 114 -9.01 16.99 -8.13
C ASN A 114 -7.56 16.86 -8.60
N ALA A 115 -7.04 15.63 -8.67
CA ALA A 115 -5.74 15.37 -9.26
C ALA A 115 -5.63 13.95 -9.80
N VAL A 116 -4.82 13.79 -10.83
CA VAL A 116 -4.37 12.51 -11.36
C VAL A 116 -2.89 12.37 -11.06
N ILE A 117 -2.52 11.29 -10.39
CA ILE A 117 -1.15 10.96 -9.99
C ILE A 117 -0.68 9.78 -10.83
N THR A 118 0.42 9.94 -11.55
CA THR A 118 0.95 8.90 -12.43
C THR A 118 2.13 8.20 -11.79
N ASN A 119 1.95 6.93 -11.47
CA ASN A 119 2.93 6.06 -10.81
C ASN A 119 3.90 5.47 -11.84
N GLY A 120 5.14 5.96 -11.86
CA GLY A 120 6.16 5.59 -12.83
C GLY A 120 5.82 6.02 -14.26
N GLY A 121 6.60 5.56 -15.24
CA GLY A 121 6.37 5.90 -16.65
C GLY A 121 6.52 7.41 -16.94
N GLN A 122 5.84 7.87 -17.99
CA GLN A 122 5.79 9.28 -18.37
C GLN A 122 4.39 9.85 -18.06
N PRO A 123 4.27 10.92 -17.27
CA PRO A 123 3.00 11.58 -16.99
C PRO A 123 2.46 12.31 -18.24
N GLU A 124 1.14 12.41 -18.37
CA GLU A 124 0.48 13.32 -19.32
C GLU A 124 0.51 14.78 -18.83
N HIS A 125 0.09 15.73 -19.68
CA HIS A 125 0.26 17.19 -19.50
C HIS A 125 -0.31 17.78 -18.19
N ASP A 126 -1.22 17.10 -17.50
CA ASP A 126 -1.87 17.55 -16.26
C ASP A 126 -1.79 16.51 -15.13
N GLU A 127 -0.88 15.55 -15.24
CA GLU A 127 -0.69 14.49 -14.25
C GLU A 127 0.51 14.78 -13.36
N ILE A 128 0.33 14.58 -12.06
CA ILE A 128 1.41 14.69 -11.08
C ILE A 128 2.27 13.42 -11.17
N PRO A 129 3.57 13.51 -11.52
CA PRO A 129 4.41 12.33 -11.52
C PRO A 129 4.66 11.85 -10.09
N MET A 130 4.63 10.54 -9.91
CA MET A 130 5.00 9.87 -8.67
C MET A 130 5.96 8.73 -9.00
N VAL A 131 7.05 8.66 -8.25
CA VAL A 131 8.00 7.54 -8.33
C VAL A 131 7.98 6.79 -7.01
N LEU A 132 8.10 5.46 -7.08
CA LEU A 132 8.35 4.66 -5.88
C LEU A 132 9.85 4.52 -5.69
N LYS A 133 10.39 5.07 -4.62
CA LYS A 133 11.79 4.92 -4.25
C LYS A 133 11.96 3.86 -3.17
N PRO A 134 12.80 2.84 -3.40
CA PRO A 134 13.13 1.88 -2.35
C PRO A 134 13.89 2.57 -1.21
N GLY A 135 13.57 2.20 0.03
CA GLY A 135 14.31 2.60 1.21
C GLY A 135 15.42 1.61 1.57
N GLU A 136 15.86 1.65 2.83
CA GLU A 136 16.73 0.61 3.40
C GLU A 136 15.93 -0.66 3.69
N ALA A 137 16.54 -1.82 3.47
CA ALA A 137 15.97 -3.10 3.87
C ALA A 137 15.89 -3.17 5.40
N VAL A 138 14.80 -3.73 5.90
CA VAL A 138 14.48 -3.79 7.33
C VAL A 138 14.30 -5.24 7.76
N ASN A 139 15.00 -5.65 8.81
CA ASN A 139 14.82 -6.97 9.41
C ASN A 139 13.45 -7.08 10.06
N LEU A 140 12.74 -8.20 9.84
CA LEU A 140 11.37 -8.37 10.33
C LEU A 140 11.28 -8.45 11.86
N ILE A 141 12.31 -8.97 12.53
CA ILE A 141 12.34 -9.21 13.98
C ILE A 141 13.05 -8.07 14.69
N SER A 142 14.30 -7.81 14.35
CA SER A 142 15.16 -6.86 15.07
C SER A 142 14.86 -5.40 14.71
N GLY A 143 14.22 -5.16 13.56
CA GLY A 143 14.03 -3.82 13.01
C GLY A 143 15.32 -3.17 12.50
N GLU A 144 16.43 -3.91 12.45
CA GLU A 144 17.70 -3.43 11.90
C GLU A 144 17.50 -2.95 10.46
N ARG A 145 18.13 -1.82 10.11
CA ARG A 145 18.08 -1.23 8.77
C ARG A 145 19.43 -1.32 8.10
N LYS A 146 19.46 -1.81 6.86
CA LYS A 146 20.67 -1.94 6.05
C LYS A 146 20.40 -1.60 4.60
N SER A 147 21.44 -1.15 3.91
CA SER A 147 21.43 -1.20 2.44
C SER A 147 21.17 -2.63 1.98
N VAL A 148 20.28 -2.80 1.00
CA VAL A 148 19.97 -4.12 0.43
C VAL A 148 21.22 -4.81 -0.15
N LEU A 149 22.20 -4.03 -0.60
CA LEU A 149 23.47 -4.53 -1.13
C LEU A 149 24.43 -5.06 -0.04
N ALA A 150 24.18 -4.72 1.23
CA ALA A 150 24.95 -5.21 2.36
C ALA A 150 24.40 -6.52 2.93
N LEU A 151 23.25 -6.99 2.42
CA LEU A 151 22.67 -8.27 2.84
C LEU A 151 23.46 -9.43 2.20
N PRO A 152 23.57 -10.57 2.91
CA PRO A 152 24.06 -11.82 2.33
C PRO A 152 23.22 -12.27 1.13
N THR A 153 23.56 -13.40 0.53
CA THR A 153 22.85 -13.99 -0.62
C THR A 153 21.33 -13.89 -0.48
N ILE A 154 20.68 -13.15 -1.39
CA ILE A 154 19.25 -12.85 -1.33
C ILE A 154 18.44 -13.86 -2.14
N VAL A 155 17.43 -14.47 -1.51
CA VAL A 155 16.25 -15.02 -2.16
C VAL A 155 15.13 -13.99 -2.04
N ALA A 156 14.50 -13.63 -3.15
CA ALA A 156 13.44 -12.64 -3.16
C ALA A 156 12.06 -13.30 -3.30
N MET A 157 11.05 -12.75 -2.62
CA MET A 157 9.65 -13.13 -2.82
C MET A 157 8.73 -11.91 -2.93
N ALA A 158 7.62 -12.07 -3.66
CA ALA A 158 6.57 -11.04 -3.70
C ALA A 158 5.18 -11.63 -3.97
N GLY A 159 4.21 -11.27 -3.13
CA GLY A 159 2.78 -11.58 -3.27
C GLY A 159 1.95 -10.32 -3.45
N ILE A 160 2.24 -9.60 -4.53
CA ILE A 160 1.57 -8.35 -4.94
C ILE A 160 0.94 -8.53 -6.31
N GLY A 161 0.02 -7.66 -6.73
CA GLY A 161 -0.65 -7.75 -8.04
C GLY A 161 0.27 -7.77 -9.27
N HIS A 162 1.54 -7.38 -9.15
CA HIS A 162 2.54 -7.62 -10.19
C HIS A 162 3.95 -7.89 -9.61
N PRO A 163 4.26 -9.15 -9.23
CA PRO A 163 5.52 -9.53 -8.60
C PRO A 163 6.80 -9.09 -9.35
N PRO A 164 6.87 -9.14 -10.71
CA PRO A 164 8.04 -8.67 -11.44
C PRO A 164 8.46 -7.23 -11.13
N ARG A 165 7.54 -6.36 -10.71
CA ARG A 165 7.86 -4.99 -10.29
C ARG A 165 8.89 -4.97 -9.16
N PHE A 166 8.71 -5.82 -8.15
CA PHE A 166 9.61 -5.90 -7.00
C PHE A 166 11.00 -6.42 -7.41
N PHE A 167 11.04 -7.49 -8.19
CA PHE A 167 12.29 -8.08 -8.65
C PHE A 167 13.08 -7.14 -9.56
N ASN A 168 12.40 -6.38 -10.41
CA ASN A 168 13.04 -5.36 -11.24
C ASN A 168 13.63 -4.23 -10.39
N THR A 169 12.93 -3.78 -9.34
CA THR A 169 13.49 -2.80 -8.39
C THR A 169 14.77 -3.31 -7.75
N LEU A 170 14.84 -4.59 -7.36
CA LEU A 170 16.08 -5.18 -6.83
C LEU A 170 17.21 -5.17 -7.87
N LYS A 171 16.92 -5.53 -9.12
CA LYS A 171 17.90 -5.52 -10.22
C LYS A 171 18.42 -4.11 -10.50
N GLU A 172 17.54 -3.11 -10.50
CA GLU A 172 17.89 -1.69 -10.68
C GLU A 172 18.78 -1.16 -9.54
N LEU A 173 18.62 -1.69 -8.32
CA LEU A 173 19.51 -1.41 -7.19
C LEU A 173 20.86 -2.14 -7.27
N GLY A 174 21.07 -3.01 -8.27
CA GLY A 174 22.28 -3.81 -8.43
C GLY A 174 22.29 -5.09 -7.59
N VAL A 175 21.14 -5.52 -7.06
CA VAL A 175 21.02 -6.78 -6.31
C VAL A 175 21.00 -7.96 -7.29
N ILE A 176 21.80 -8.98 -6.99
CA ILE A 176 21.74 -10.28 -7.67
C ILE A 176 21.00 -11.25 -6.77
N THR A 177 19.77 -11.57 -7.13
CA THR A 177 18.93 -12.58 -6.46
C THR A 177 19.37 -13.97 -6.89
N CYS A 178 19.49 -14.91 -5.95
CA CYS A 178 19.77 -16.30 -6.27
C CYS A 178 18.52 -17.06 -6.73
N GLN A 179 17.34 -16.64 -6.25
CA GLN A 179 16.05 -17.18 -6.62
C GLN A 179 14.94 -16.12 -6.40
N GLU A 180 13.91 -16.15 -7.23
CA GLU A 180 12.74 -15.26 -7.16
C GLU A 180 11.46 -16.10 -7.07
N TYR A 181 10.64 -15.87 -6.04
CA TYR A 181 9.36 -16.56 -5.82
C TYR A 181 8.18 -15.58 -5.94
N ALA A 182 7.36 -15.77 -6.97
CA ALA A 182 6.12 -15.02 -7.16
C ALA A 182 4.94 -15.75 -6.51
N PHE A 183 4.22 -15.05 -5.63
CA PHE A 183 3.00 -15.53 -4.99
C PHE A 183 1.77 -14.78 -5.50
N SER A 184 0.59 -15.33 -5.25
CA SER A 184 -0.67 -14.65 -5.59
C SER A 184 -0.89 -13.43 -4.70
N ASP A 185 -1.58 -12.42 -5.21
CA ASP A 185 -1.94 -11.25 -4.41
C ASP A 185 -2.83 -11.66 -3.23
N HIS A 186 -2.58 -11.07 -2.06
CA HIS A 186 -3.22 -11.40 -0.77
C HIS A 186 -3.10 -12.88 -0.34
N GLN A 187 -2.16 -13.65 -0.90
CA GLN A 187 -1.95 -15.04 -0.47
C GLN A 187 -1.53 -15.08 1.02
N PRO A 188 -2.16 -15.93 1.85
CA PRO A 188 -1.73 -16.17 3.23
C PRO A 188 -0.41 -16.95 3.25
N TYR A 189 0.41 -16.69 4.26
CA TYR A 189 1.69 -17.34 4.45
C TYR A 189 1.74 -18.07 5.78
N SER A 190 2.55 -19.13 5.82
CA SER A 190 2.93 -19.81 7.05
C SER A 190 4.43 -20.00 7.09
N HIS A 191 4.96 -20.30 8.28
CA HIS A 191 6.38 -20.60 8.44
C HIS A 191 6.80 -21.78 7.56
N GLU A 192 6.01 -22.86 7.54
CA GLU A 192 6.28 -24.08 6.79
C GLU A 192 6.31 -23.86 5.27
N LEU A 193 5.64 -22.82 4.78
CA LEU A 193 5.67 -22.44 3.38
C LEU A 193 6.92 -21.64 3.00
N LEU A 194 7.36 -20.72 3.88
CA LEU A 194 8.41 -19.75 3.55
C LEU A 194 9.80 -20.14 4.05
N ASP A 195 9.90 -20.83 5.19
CA ASP A 195 11.16 -21.30 5.77
C ASP A 195 11.99 -22.15 4.79
N PRO A 196 11.39 -23.11 4.03
CA PRO A 196 12.17 -23.92 3.09
C PRO A 196 12.70 -23.15 1.87
N LEU A 197 12.32 -21.89 1.66
CA LEU A 197 12.77 -21.09 0.50
C LEU A 197 14.23 -20.61 0.66
N VAL A 198 14.77 -20.62 1.88
CA VAL A 198 16.10 -20.10 2.20
C VAL A 198 16.86 -21.02 3.16
N SER A 199 18.19 -21.07 3.03
CA SER A 199 19.06 -21.59 4.09
C SER A 199 19.35 -20.52 5.16
N ALA A 200 19.96 -20.92 6.28
CA ALA A 200 20.31 -20.03 7.37
C ALA A 200 21.33 -18.93 6.98
N GLU A 201 22.14 -19.19 5.95
CA GLU A 201 23.15 -18.27 5.41
C GLU A 201 22.58 -17.31 4.35
N GLN A 202 21.36 -17.57 3.87
CA GLN A 202 20.67 -16.74 2.89
C GLN A 202 19.72 -15.76 3.58
N THR A 203 19.37 -14.69 2.88
CA THR A 203 18.36 -13.73 3.30
C THR A 203 17.09 -13.92 2.49
N LEU A 204 15.95 -14.10 3.16
CA LEU A 204 14.64 -13.99 2.51
C LEU A 204 14.23 -12.52 2.48
N LEU A 205 14.21 -11.91 1.30
CA LEU A 205 13.80 -10.52 1.11
C LEU A 205 12.40 -10.46 0.48
N MET A 206 11.48 -9.77 1.13
CA MET A 206 10.09 -9.64 0.67
C MET A 206 9.63 -8.19 0.52
N THR A 207 8.44 -7.98 -0.04
CA THR A 207 7.82 -6.66 -0.05
C THR A 207 7.37 -6.27 1.36
N GLU A 208 7.24 -4.97 1.63
CA GLU A 208 6.70 -4.49 2.91
C GLU A 208 5.27 -5.00 3.17
N LYS A 209 4.47 -5.17 2.12
CA LYS A 209 3.12 -5.75 2.20
C LYS A 209 3.14 -7.24 2.58
N ASP A 210 4.11 -7.99 2.08
CA ASP A 210 4.27 -9.38 2.47
C ASP A 210 4.75 -9.51 3.92
N ALA A 211 5.61 -8.61 4.36
CA ALA A 211 6.16 -8.63 5.71
C ALA A 211 5.11 -8.47 6.81
N VAL A 212 4.04 -7.68 6.61
CA VAL A 212 2.98 -7.55 7.62
C VAL A 212 2.26 -8.87 7.91
N LYS A 213 2.26 -9.82 6.97
CA LYS A 213 1.69 -11.17 7.14
C LYS A 213 2.64 -12.12 7.88
N CYS A 214 3.95 -11.84 7.84
CA CYS A 214 4.98 -12.77 8.31
C CYS A 214 5.50 -12.49 9.73
N ARG A 215 5.23 -11.30 10.30
CA ARG A 215 5.87 -10.84 11.55
C ARG A 215 5.76 -11.83 12.72
N SER A 216 4.63 -12.52 12.86
CA SER A 216 4.37 -13.42 13.99
C SER A 216 5.17 -14.72 13.96
N PHE A 217 5.74 -15.09 12.82
CA PHE A 217 6.49 -16.33 12.63
C PHE A 217 7.80 -16.14 11.86
N ALA A 218 8.27 -14.90 11.67
CA ALA A 218 9.47 -14.63 10.90
C ALA A 218 10.72 -15.27 11.52
N ASN A 219 11.73 -15.55 10.69
CA ASN A 219 13.07 -15.94 11.13
C ASN A 219 14.02 -14.73 11.16
N ASP A 220 15.15 -14.86 11.84
CA ASP A 220 16.18 -13.81 11.99
C ASP A 220 16.76 -13.32 10.64
N ASN A 221 16.75 -14.17 9.62
CA ASN A 221 17.25 -13.86 8.28
C ASN A 221 16.14 -13.36 7.31
N TRP A 222 14.97 -12.98 7.81
CA TRP A 222 13.89 -12.43 6.99
C TRP A 222 13.88 -10.90 7.03
N TRP A 223 13.83 -10.31 5.84
CA TRP A 223 13.93 -8.87 5.62
C TRP A 223 12.83 -8.41 4.66
N TYR A 224 12.48 -7.13 4.73
CA TYR A 224 11.62 -6.50 3.72
C TYR A 224 12.25 -5.22 3.19
N LEU A 225 11.92 -4.90 1.94
CA LEU A 225 12.34 -3.64 1.32
C LEU A 225 11.12 -2.71 1.21
N PRO A 226 11.03 -1.65 2.03
CA PRO A 226 9.98 -0.65 1.92
C PRO A 226 10.17 0.18 0.65
N VAL A 227 9.05 0.65 0.10
CA VAL A 227 9.03 1.61 -1.01
C VAL A 227 8.25 2.85 -0.59
N ASN A 228 8.83 4.03 -0.83
CA ASN A 228 8.23 5.32 -0.53
C ASN A 228 7.71 5.96 -1.81
N ALA A 229 6.48 6.47 -1.75
CA ALA A 229 5.95 7.31 -2.83
C ALA A 229 6.59 8.70 -2.72
N GLU A 230 7.23 9.14 -3.79
CA GLU A 230 7.78 10.49 -3.91
C GLU A 230 7.12 11.22 -5.08
N LEU A 231 6.62 12.42 -4.78
CA LEU A 231 6.11 13.38 -5.75
C LEU A 231 7.09 14.57 -5.80
N PRO A 232 7.16 15.33 -6.90
CA PRO A 232 7.90 16.59 -6.91
C PRO A 232 7.38 17.53 -5.82
N ALA A 233 8.31 18.27 -5.20
CA ALA A 233 7.99 19.11 -4.03
C ALA A 233 6.86 20.12 -4.31
N ALA A 234 6.88 20.75 -5.50
CA ALA A 234 5.86 21.71 -5.90
C ALA A 234 4.46 21.08 -6.01
N ASP A 235 4.35 19.88 -6.59
CA ASP A 235 3.07 19.17 -6.72
C ASP A 235 2.56 18.67 -5.37
N ALA A 236 3.46 18.16 -4.52
CA ALA A 236 3.12 17.75 -3.16
C ALA A 236 2.61 18.93 -2.33
N GLU A 237 3.25 20.09 -2.44
CA GLU A 237 2.83 21.33 -1.78
C GLU A 237 1.48 21.82 -2.31
N ALA A 238 1.25 21.75 -3.62
CA ALA A 238 -0.05 22.10 -4.22
C ALA A 238 -1.18 21.20 -3.71
N LEU A 239 -0.96 19.88 -3.60
CA LEU A 239 -1.93 18.95 -3.02
C LEU A 239 -2.20 19.26 -1.54
N LEU A 240 -1.16 19.54 -0.75
CA LEU A 240 -1.31 19.91 0.66
C LEU A 240 -2.08 21.23 0.83
N ASN A 241 -1.84 22.21 -0.04
CA ASN A 241 -2.57 23.48 -0.04
C ASN A 241 -4.05 23.26 -0.38
N LEU A 242 -4.36 22.42 -1.37
CA LEU A 242 -5.74 22.04 -1.69
C LEU A 242 -6.45 21.42 -0.48
N ILE A 243 -5.80 20.46 0.20
CA ILE A 243 -6.35 19.79 1.38
C ILE A 243 -6.54 20.80 2.53
N THR A 244 -5.54 21.63 2.80
CA THR A 244 -5.56 22.59 3.91
C THR A 244 -6.63 23.67 3.70
N ALA A 245 -6.76 24.18 2.47
CA ALA A 245 -7.81 25.12 2.12
C ALA A 245 -9.21 24.52 2.34
N LYS A 246 -9.36 23.22 2.04
CA LYS A 246 -10.64 22.53 2.26
C LYS A 246 -10.96 22.35 3.74
N ILE A 247 -9.96 22.00 4.57
CA ILE A 247 -10.13 21.94 6.03
C ILE A 247 -10.58 23.28 6.60
N GLN A 248 -10.00 24.39 6.12
CA GLN A 248 -10.36 25.74 6.58
C GLN A 248 -11.80 26.13 6.25
N GLN A 249 -12.44 25.56 5.23
CA GLN A 249 -13.84 25.82 4.90
C GLN A 249 -14.83 25.19 5.90
N TYR A 250 -14.38 24.18 6.66
CA TYR A 250 -15.19 23.46 7.64
C TYR A 250 -14.96 23.93 9.09
N LYS A 251 -14.07 24.91 9.30
CA LYS A 251 -13.80 25.54 10.61
C LYS A 251 -14.48 26.90 10.69
#